data_AF-A0A958HS42-F1
#
_entry.id   AF-A0A958HS42-F1
#
_cell.length_a   1.000
_cell.length_b   1.000
_cell.length_c   1.000
_cell.angle_alpha   90.00
_cell.angle_beta   90.00
_cell.angle_gamma   90.00
#
_symmetry.space_group_name_H-M   'P 1'
#
loop_
_entity.id
_entity.type
_entity.pdbx_description
1 polymer ?
#
loop_
_entity_poly.entity_id
_entity_poly.type
_entity_poly.pdbx_seq_one_letter_code
_entity_poly.pdbx_strand_id
1 'polypeptide(L)'
;AFAEHGLDPEWYARRERTIDEVLPWEHINAGVSKEFLTLDYMNSLKGAVVDDCREHCFSCGILGLFKHDRRNVPDNAWGCPALGRGKQRQPVDITPVPLYVNPEMTPELAPHYGPRVPQRAGLHG
;
A
#
# COMPACT_ATOMS: atom_id res chain seq x y z
N ALA A 1 0.93 -8.43 35.74
CA ALA A 1 0.54 -7.50 34.65
C ALA A 1 -0.63 -8.01 33.81
N PHE A 2 -0.45 -8.78 32.71
CA PHE A 2 -1.58 -9.16 31.82
C PHE A 2 -2.60 -10.11 32.45
N ALA A 3 -2.14 -11.16 33.14
CA ALA A 3 -3.01 -12.14 33.80
C ALA A 3 -3.85 -11.53 34.94
N GLU A 4 -3.31 -10.53 35.65
CA GLU A 4 -4.03 -9.79 36.72
C GLU A 4 -5.24 -9.01 36.18
N HIS A 5 -5.23 -8.67 34.88
CA HIS A 5 -6.33 -7.98 34.20
C HIS A 5 -7.17 -8.93 33.34
N GLY A 6 -6.97 -10.25 33.45
CA GLY A 6 -7.68 -11.24 32.64
C GLY A 6 -7.37 -11.15 31.14
N LEU A 7 -6.20 -10.61 30.77
CA LEU A 7 -5.76 -10.49 29.38
C LEU A 7 -4.85 -11.65 29.02
N ASP A 8 -5.13 -12.30 27.88
CA ASP A 8 -4.25 -13.28 27.27
C ASP A 8 -3.38 -12.62 26.18
N PRO A 9 -2.08 -12.39 26.41
CA PRO A 9 -1.21 -11.76 25.42
C PRO A 9 -1.14 -12.52 24.10
N GLU A 10 -1.28 -13.86 24.14
CA GLU A 10 -1.16 -14.69 22.95
C GLU A 10 -2.35 -14.52 22.02
N TRP A 11 -3.52 -14.32 22.59
CA TRP A 11 -4.70 -13.91 21.84
C TRP A 11 -4.47 -12.58 21.11
N TYR A 12 -3.84 -11.58 21.74
CA TYR A 12 -3.61 -10.28 21.08
C TYR A 12 -2.53 -10.34 20.00
N ALA A 13 -1.47 -11.12 20.24
CA ALA A 13 -0.28 -11.18 19.39
C ALA A 13 -0.43 -12.12 18.19
N ARG A 14 -1.11 -13.25 18.35
CA ARG A 14 -1.11 -14.35 17.36
C ARG A 14 -2.45 -14.65 16.72
N ARG A 15 -3.53 -13.97 17.12
CA ARG A 15 -4.84 -14.19 16.52
C ARG A 15 -4.87 -13.71 15.06
N GLU A 16 -5.38 -14.57 14.20
CA GLU A 16 -5.72 -14.21 12.82
C GLU A 16 -6.89 -13.23 12.82
N ARG A 17 -6.76 -12.16 12.03
CA ARG A 17 -7.78 -11.13 11.91
C ARG A 17 -8.53 -11.28 10.61
N THR A 18 -9.85 -11.36 10.67
CA THR A 18 -10.69 -11.41 9.47
C THR A 18 -10.98 -9.99 9.01
N ILE A 19 -11.22 -9.79 7.71
CA ILE A 19 -11.57 -8.46 7.18
C ILE A 19 -12.98 -7.99 7.56
N ASP A 20 -13.80 -8.89 8.09
CA ASP A 20 -15.16 -8.62 8.55
C ASP A 20 -15.18 -8.04 9.97
N GLU A 21 -14.07 -8.08 10.71
CA GLU A 21 -13.95 -7.44 12.02
C GLU A 21 -13.50 -5.98 11.90
N VAL A 22 -13.63 -5.21 12.99
CA VAL A 22 -13.06 -3.87 13.06
C VAL A 22 -11.54 -3.98 13.15
N LEU A 23 -10.85 -3.63 12.07
CA LEU A 23 -9.40 -3.73 12.02
C LEU A 23 -8.75 -2.67 12.94
N PRO A 24 -7.57 -2.96 13.53
CA PRO A 24 -6.93 -2.06 14.49
C PRO A 24 -6.68 -0.64 13.96
N TRP A 25 -6.55 -0.45 12.65
CA TRP A 25 -6.31 0.86 12.02
C TRP A 25 -7.60 1.58 11.58
N GLU A 26 -8.79 0.97 11.66
CA GLU A 26 -10.03 1.59 11.14
C GLU A 26 -10.45 2.85 11.87
N HIS A 27 -9.99 3.05 13.10
CA HIS A 27 -10.24 4.28 13.86
C HIS A 27 -9.30 5.44 13.45
N ILE A 28 -8.31 5.18 12.58
CA ILE A 28 -7.34 6.17 12.12
C ILE A 28 -7.75 6.67 10.74
N ASN A 29 -7.89 7.98 10.58
CA ASN A 29 -8.12 8.59 9.27
C ASN A 29 -6.88 9.36 8.80
N ALA A 30 -6.10 8.73 7.92
CA ALA A 30 -4.96 9.36 7.23
C ALA A 30 -5.30 9.84 5.81
N GLY A 31 -6.58 9.82 5.43
CA GLY A 31 -7.04 10.09 4.07
C GLY A 31 -6.87 8.93 3.09
N VAL A 32 -6.45 7.77 3.57
CA VAL A 32 -6.45 6.52 2.81
C VAL A 32 -7.79 5.80 3.06
N SER A 33 -8.39 5.22 2.01
CA SER A 33 -9.68 4.54 2.12
C SER A 33 -9.53 3.18 2.81
N LYS A 34 -10.62 2.72 3.46
CA LYS A 34 -10.67 1.41 4.10
C LYS A 34 -10.41 0.30 3.07
N GLU A 35 -11.01 0.41 1.90
CA GLU A 35 -10.89 -0.58 0.82
C GLU A 35 -9.44 -0.74 0.36
N PHE A 36 -8.69 0.37 0.26
CA PHE A 36 -7.26 0.33 -0.08
C PHE A 36 -6.45 -0.38 1.01
N LEU A 37 -6.67 -0.04 2.29
CA LEU A 37 -5.97 -0.69 3.40
C LEU A 37 -6.31 -2.18 3.53
N THR A 38 -7.56 -2.56 3.28
CA THR A 38 -7.98 -3.97 3.24
C THR A 38 -7.29 -4.73 2.11
N LEU A 39 -7.20 -4.14 0.92
CA LEU A 39 -6.49 -4.75 -0.21
C LEU A 39 -4.99 -4.90 0.07
N ASP A 40 -4.36 -3.86 0.61
CA ASP A 40 -2.94 -3.88 0.96
C ASP A 40 -2.63 -4.90 2.06
N TYR A 41 -3.49 -5.01 3.07
CA TYR A 41 -3.43 -6.07 4.08
C TYR A 41 -3.49 -7.47 3.45
N MET A 42 -4.47 -7.72 2.58
CA MET A 42 -4.59 -8.99 1.86
C MET A 42 -3.37 -9.31 0.97
N ASN A 43 -2.72 -8.29 0.40
CA ASN A 43 -1.51 -8.46 -0.38
C ASN A 43 -0.31 -8.80 0.51
N SER A 44 -0.20 -8.15 1.67
CA SER A 44 0.86 -8.44 2.65
C SER A 44 0.79 -9.88 3.18
N LEU A 45 -0.41 -10.43 3.38
CA LEU A 45 -0.62 -11.83 3.76
C LEU A 45 -0.10 -12.81 2.68
N LYS A 46 -0.11 -12.38 1.42
CA LYS A 46 0.45 -13.11 0.27
C LYS A 46 1.94 -12.82 0.04
N GLY A 47 2.56 -12.01 0.90
CA GLY A 47 3.93 -11.56 0.74
C GLY A 47 4.12 -10.68 -0.49
N ALA A 48 3.15 -9.83 -0.83
CA ALA A 48 3.20 -8.94 -1.98
C ALA A 48 2.94 -7.47 -1.60
N VAL A 49 3.50 -6.56 -2.40
CA VAL A 49 3.45 -5.11 -2.22
C VAL A 49 3.04 -4.42 -3.51
N VAL A 50 2.52 -3.20 -3.39
CA VAL A 50 2.31 -2.32 -4.54
C VAL A 50 3.57 -1.49 -4.82
N ASP A 51 3.76 -1.10 -6.08
CA ASP A 51 4.87 -0.25 -6.50
C ASP A 51 4.79 1.17 -5.90
N ASP A 52 5.82 1.99 -6.17
CA ASP A 52 5.90 3.36 -5.66
C ASP A 52 4.79 4.27 -6.22
N CYS A 53 3.84 4.63 -5.36
CA CYS A 53 2.69 5.45 -5.71
C CYS A 53 3.03 6.89 -6.17
N ARG A 54 4.30 7.34 -6.02
CA ARG A 54 4.77 8.63 -6.53
C ARG A 54 4.95 8.60 -8.05
N GLU A 55 5.17 7.43 -8.62
CA GLU A 55 5.35 7.22 -10.05
C GLU A 55 4.00 6.97 -10.75
N HIS A 56 3.01 6.40 -10.06
CA HIS A 56 1.65 6.17 -10.57
C HIS A 56 0.60 6.08 -9.45
N CYS A 57 -0.64 6.50 -9.72
CA CYS A 57 -1.67 6.56 -8.68
C CYS A 57 -2.52 5.28 -8.57
N PHE A 58 -2.50 4.64 -7.41
CA PHE A 58 -3.36 3.50 -7.07
C PHE A 58 -4.75 3.85 -6.52
N SER A 59 -5.12 5.13 -6.55
CA SER A 59 -6.41 5.60 -6.01
C SER A 59 -6.62 5.26 -4.53
N CYS A 60 -5.59 5.42 -3.69
CA CYS A 60 -5.64 5.11 -2.26
C CYS A 60 -6.62 5.99 -1.44
N GLY A 61 -7.16 7.07 -2.00
CA GLY A 61 -8.13 7.97 -1.34
C GLY A 61 -7.61 9.38 -1.06
N ILE A 62 -6.29 9.58 -0.90
CA ILE A 62 -5.68 10.86 -0.49
C ILE A 62 -6.10 12.02 -1.41
N LEU A 63 -6.01 11.82 -2.72
CA LEU A 63 -6.36 12.87 -3.71
C LEU A 63 -7.86 13.16 -3.77
N GLY A 64 -8.70 12.21 -3.33
CA GLY A 64 -10.14 12.40 -3.18
C GLY A 64 -10.47 13.23 -1.95
N LEU A 65 -9.87 12.90 -0.80
CA LEU A 65 -10.09 13.61 0.46
C LEU A 65 -9.57 15.06 0.37
N PHE A 66 -8.33 15.26 -0.05
CA PHE A 66 -7.66 16.57 -0.12
C PHE A 66 -7.81 17.25 -1.47
N LYS A 67 -8.92 17.00 -2.18
CA LYS A 67 -9.14 17.49 -3.56
C LYS A 67 -9.06 19.02 -3.69
N HIS A 68 -9.41 19.76 -2.63
CA HIS A 68 -9.38 21.22 -2.66
C HIS A 68 -7.94 21.72 -2.54
N ASP A 69 -7.22 21.27 -1.52
CA ASP A 69 -5.83 21.65 -1.27
C ASP A 69 -4.93 21.22 -2.43
N ARG A 70 -5.13 20.00 -2.95
CA ARG A 70 -4.38 19.48 -4.10
C ARG A 70 -4.50 20.37 -5.34
N ARG A 71 -5.66 21.01 -5.57
CA ARG A 71 -5.86 21.90 -6.73
C ARG A 71 -5.12 23.23 -6.59
N ASN A 72 -4.81 23.63 -5.37
CA ASN A 72 -4.18 24.90 -5.05
C ASN A 72 -2.64 24.82 -5.03
N VAL A 73 -2.07 23.63 -5.24
CA VAL A 73 -0.61 23.42 -5.24
C VAL A 73 -0.12 22.94 -6.61
N PRO A 74 1.13 23.28 -7.01
CA PRO A 74 1.77 22.72 -8.18
C PRO A 74 1.85 21.20 -8.15
N ASP A 75 1.88 20.56 -9.32
CA ASP A 75 1.85 19.10 -9.44
C ASP A 75 3.00 18.39 -8.73
N ASN A 76 4.18 19.01 -8.69
CA ASN A 76 5.38 18.47 -8.05
C ASN A 76 5.46 18.74 -6.54
N ALA A 77 4.55 19.53 -5.96
CA ALA A 77 4.60 19.93 -4.55
C ALA A 77 3.85 18.96 -3.62
N TRP A 78 2.95 18.12 -4.15
CA TRP A 78 2.09 17.22 -3.36
C TRP A 78 2.69 15.81 -3.15
N GLY A 79 3.68 15.43 -3.95
CA GLY A 79 4.31 14.10 -3.91
C GLY A 79 3.53 12.99 -4.66
N CYS A 80 2.20 13.06 -4.73
CA CYS A 80 1.43 12.21 -5.64
C CYS A 80 1.56 12.69 -7.09
N PRO A 81 1.46 11.77 -8.08
CA PRO A 81 1.48 12.15 -9.49
C PRO A 81 0.31 13.09 -9.86
N ALA A 82 0.51 13.87 -10.92
CA ALA A 82 -0.52 14.75 -11.45
C ALA A 82 -1.73 13.96 -11.96
N LEU A 83 -2.92 14.26 -11.45
CA LEU A 83 -4.18 13.66 -11.91
C LEU A 83 -5.19 14.74 -12.29
N GLY A 84 -6.02 14.46 -13.28
CA GLY A 84 -7.10 15.36 -13.70
C GLY A 84 -7.28 15.39 -15.21
N ARG A 85 -8.22 16.23 -15.67
CA ARG A 85 -8.43 16.47 -17.10
C ARG A 85 -7.17 17.06 -17.72
N GLY A 86 -6.74 16.53 -18.86
CA GLY A 86 -5.56 17.00 -19.60
C GLY A 86 -4.21 16.58 -19.00
N LYS A 87 -4.19 15.74 -17.97
CA LYS A 87 -2.95 15.15 -17.42
C LYS A 87 -2.77 13.74 -17.96
N GLN A 88 -1.53 13.39 -18.31
CA GLN A 88 -1.18 12.03 -18.71
C GLN A 88 -1.40 11.10 -17.53
N ARG A 89 -2.29 10.12 -17.69
CA ARG A 89 -2.43 9.04 -16.72
C ARG A 89 -1.30 8.04 -16.96
N GLN A 90 -0.52 7.76 -15.93
CA GLN A 90 0.46 6.69 -16.00
C GLN A 90 -0.27 5.34 -16.04
N PRO A 91 0.29 4.32 -16.72
CA PRO A 91 -0.20 2.96 -16.58
C PRO A 91 -0.06 2.55 -15.12
N VAL A 92 -1.13 2.01 -14.53
CA VAL A 92 -1.12 1.46 -13.18
C VAL A 92 -1.31 -0.04 -13.33
N ASP A 93 -0.32 -0.82 -12.89
CA ASP A 93 -0.54 -2.24 -12.63
C ASP A 93 -0.93 -2.39 -11.17
N ILE A 94 -2.18 -2.75 -10.92
CA ILE A 94 -2.66 -3.04 -9.56
C ILE A 94 -2.14 -4.39 -9.05
N THR A 95 -1.47 -5.17 -9.90
CA THR A 95 -0.91 -6.47 -9.55
C THR A 95 0.18 -6.28 -8.50
N PRO A 96 0.00 -6.83 -7.30
CA PRO A 96 1.01 -6.74 -6.25
C PRO A 96 2.29 -7.47 -6.68
N VAL A 97 3.42 -6.81 -6.52
CA VAL A 97 4.77 -7.36 -6.71
C VAL A 97 5.16 -8.16 -5.47
N PRO A 98 5.58 -9.43 -5.58
CA PRO A 98 5.98 -10.19 -4.41
C PRO A 98 7.24 -9.58 -3.76
N LEU A 99 7.21 -9.47 -2.43
CA LEU A 99 8.27 -8.92 -1.58
C LEU A 99 9.61 -9.66 -1.77
N TYR A 100 9.56 -10.96 -2.05
CA TYR A 100 10.73 -11.83 -2.10
C TYR A 100 10.69 -12.79 -3.29
N VAL A 101 10.80 -12.25 -4.50
CA VAL A 101 11.31 -13.04 -5.63
C VAL A 101 12.80 -12.77 -5.75
N ASN A 102 13.61 -13.40 -4.90
CA ASN A 102 15.01 -13.60 -5.24
C ASN A 102 15.04 -14.81 -6.19
N PRO A 103 15.56 -14.67 -7.42
CA PRO A 103 15.77 -15.81 -8.33
C PRO A 103 16.52 -16.97 -7.68
N GLU A 104 17.37 -16.68 -6.68
CA GLU A 104 18.13 -17.69 -5.92
C GLU A 104 17.33 -18.38 -4.80
N MET A 105 16.34 -17.71 -4.19
CA MET A 105 15.58 -18.27 -3.05
C MET A 105 14.28 -18.96 -3.46
N THR A 106 13.70 -18.57 -4.59
CA THR A 106 12.40 -19.09 -5.03
C THR A 106 12.34 -19.28 -6.55
N PRO A 107 13.21 -20.15 -7.12
CA PRO A 107 13.38 -20.30 -8.57
C PRO A 107 12.11 -20.81 -9.28
N GLU A 108 11.28 -21.60 -8.60
CA GLU A 108 9.99 -22.11 -9.11
C GLU A 108 8.98 -20.98 -9.37
N LEU A 109 9.08 -19.91 -8.57
CA LEU A 109 8.16 -18.79 -8.57
C LEU A 109 8.65 -17.63 -9.45
N ALA A 110 9.96 -17.56 -9.72
CA ALA A 110 10.58 -16.50 -10.52
C ALA A 110 9.97 -16.28 -11.93
N PRO A 111 9.55 -17.31 -12.69
CA PRO A 111 8.97 -17.12 -14.04
C PRO A 111 7.56 -16.54 -14.05
N HIS A 112 6.84 -16.58 -12.91
CA HIS A 112 5.44 -16.16 -12.81
C HIS A 112 5.28 -14.66 -12.54
N TYR A 113 6.36 -13.97 -12.21
CA TYR A 113 6.35 -12.55 -11.87
C TYR A 113 7.14 -11.78 -12.91
N GLY A 114 6.57 -10.67 -13.39
CA GLY A 114 7.27 -9.76 -14.30
C GLY A 114 8.55 -9.20 -13.68
N PRO A 115 9.44 -8.57 -14.48
CA PRO A 115 10.67 -7.99 -13.94
C PRO A 115 10.33 -7.02 -12.82
N ARG A 116 11.01 -7.15 -11.66
CA ARG A 116 10.89 -6.17 -10.57
C ARG A 116 11.21 -4.78 -11.15
N VAL A 117 10.26 -3.85 -11.06
CA VAL A 117 10.54 -2.44 -11.34
C VAL A 117 11.48 -1.97 -10.23
N PRO A 118 12.68 -1.45 -10.54
CA PRO A 118 13.62 -1.03 -9.51
C PRO A 118 12.96 0.01 -8.60
N GLN A 119 12.93 -0.25 -7.29
CA GLN A 119 12.71 0.82 -6.31
C GLN A 119 13.85 1.81 -6.53
N ARG A 120 13.53 3.03 -6.98
CA ARG A 120 14.53 4.05 -7.40
C ARG A 120 15.70 4.10 -6.42
N ALA A 121 16.85 3.59 -6.87
CA ALA A 121 18.13 3.98 -6.30
C ALA A 121 18.33 5.47 -6.65
N GLY A 122 18.32 6.30 -5.61
CA GLY A 122 18.74 7.71 -5.56
C GLY A 122 18.73 8.53 -6.85
N LEU A 123 17.79 9.48 -6.93
CA LEU A 123 18.01 10.75 -7.61
C LEU A 123 17.59 11.88 -6.66
N HIS A 124 18.38 12.06 -5.60
CA HIS A 124 18.57 13.38 -5.01
C HIS A 124 19.53 14.13 -5.94
N GLY A 125 18.97 15.04 -6.73
CA GLY A 125 19.71 16.17 -7.29
C GLY A 125 19.66 17.34 -6.32
#